data_AF-A0A939FHU9-F1
#
_entry.id   AF-A0A939FHU9-F1
#
_cell.length_a   1.000
_cell.length_b   1.000
_cell.length_c   1.000
_cell.angle_alpha   90.00
_cell.angle_beta   90.00
_cell.angle_gamma   90.00
#
_symmetry.space_group_name_H-M   'P 1'
#
loop_
_entity.id
_entity.type
_entity.pdbx_description
1 polymer ?
#
loop_
_entity_poly.entity_id
_entity_poly.type
_entity_poly.pdbx_seq_one_letter_code
_entity_poly.pdbx_strand_id
1 'polypeptide(L)'
;FTGLILGVVGDPGSGRTTELGALAARRAKGAEPAPTLWLRGADLRAGDASLADAVARTLQQAGRIVAPGGKEAATPEQVARLAADAGQPLFVLLDGPEEMEPALARHLADWVVGTAGWLHAQGVRMAVACRPEHWEQWEQAVALCPEGMASGVRIGDLSAAEAAQARRMYAIPDGTLASADAAHPLALRLFAEVREALPGGAEGCPSREEIFTAHLDLMCLRIAVRIVAAGGPELRGSAVRRLAARVSGQVHEAARRCLGPGEGELDREAFEELFPWRTGWAPAVLTEGLLTPAGTGYRFAHEEFADWLQGEHLDVDGALRTLVHRWCEGEGPGDPTVRLPRHRIGPVVQALLLLGRQRGPAELGSRLRELADALDRLGPEPPGARVPQARREADADEPAAGTGAALDDARWWASHLLAEVLLRVPDAESLRGALCRLADRIVQRSVRDEGPQHLGVYALFGPWFWER
;
A
#
# COMPACT_ATOMS: atom_id res chain seq x y z
N PHE A 1 -15.39 4.33 19.50
CA PHE A 1 -14.62 3.07 19.38
C PHE A 1 -14.20 2.61 20.78
N THR A 2 -14.50 1.35 21.13
CA THR A 2 -14.25 0.75 22.45
C THR A 2 -12.97 -0.08 22.52
N GLY A 3 -12.39 -0.48 21.37
CA GLY A 3 -11.09 -1.16 21.32
C GLY A 3 -9.90 -0.20 21.46
N LEU A 4 -8.69 -0.75 21.57
CA LEU A 4 -7.44 0.02 21.65
C LEU A 4 -6.86 0.35 20.27
N ILE A 5 -7.13 -0.47 19.26
CA ILE A 5 -6.59 -0.34 17.90
C ILE A 5 -7.72 -0.24 16.87
N LEU A 6 -7.76 0.86 16.12
CA LEU A 6 -8.68 1.05 15.00
C LEU A 6 -7.91 0.97 13.68
N GLY A 7 -8.20 -0.05 12.87
CA GLY A 7 -7.73 -0.12 11.48
C GLY A 7 -8.55 0.79 10.57
N VAL A 8 -7.89 1.63 9.79
CA VAL A 8 -8.47 2.39 8.68
C VAL A 8 -7.91 1.80 7.40
N VAL A 9 -8.67 0.87 6.82
CA VAL A 9 -8.17 -0.06 5.81
C VAL A 9 -8.79 0.28 4.47
N GLY A 10 -8.00 0.42 3.42
CA GLY A 10 -8.53 0.76 2.11
C GLY A 10 -7.47 0.67 1.03
N ASP A 11 -7.92 0.52 -0.21
CA ASP A 11 -7.05 0.43 -1.38
C ASP A 11 -6.18 1.70 -1.52
N PRO A 12 -5.04 1.61 -2.21
CA PRO A 12 -4.29 2.79 -2.64
C PRO A 12 -5.22 3.83 -3.30
N GLY A 13 -5.06 5.11 -2.94
CA GLY A 13 -5.90 6.18 -3.48
C GLY A 13 -7.25 6.41 -2.77
N SER A 14 -7.66 5.54 -1.83
CA SER A 14 -8.92 5.68 -1.06
C SER A 14 -8.96 6.82 -0.03
N GLY A 15 -7.84 7.51 0.22
CA GLY A 15 -7.81 8.66 1.14
C GLY A 15 -7.51 8.32 2.61
N ARG A 16 -6.95 7.14 2.90
CA ARG A 16 -6.50 6.69 4.24
C ARG A 16 -5.74 7.75 5.04
N THR A 17 -4.60 8.20 4.52
CA THR A 17 -3.77 9.26 5.10
C THR A 17 -4.54 10.57 5.27
N THR A 18 -5.45 10.89 4.34
CA THR A 18 -6.28 12.10 4.41
C THR A 18 -7.27 12.02 5.57
N GLU A 19 -7.89 10.86 5.82
CA GLU A 19 -8.79 10.67 6.96
C GLU A 19 -8.04 10.72 8.30
N LEU A 20 -6.84 10.13 8.40
CA LEU A 20 -5.98 10.28 9.59
C LEU A 20 -5.63 11.76 9.84
N GLY A 21 -5.30 12.51 8.78
CA GLY A 21 -5.03 13.94 8.89
C GLY A 21 -6.24 14.76 9.33
N ALA A 22 -7.42 14.43 8.81
CA ALA A 22 -8.67 15.05 9.23
C ALA A 22 -8.96 14.76 10.71
N LEU A 23 -8.75 13.52 11.17
CA LEU A 23 -8.88 13.13 12.57
C LEU A 23 -7.89 13.90 13.47
N ALA A 24 -6.61 13.98 13.09
CA ALA A 24 -5.60 14.75 13.80
C ALA A 24 -6.00 16.22 13.94
N ALA A 25 -6.45 16.83 12.84
CA ALA A 25 -6.88 18.23 12.82
C ALA A 25 -8.10 18.49 13.72
N ARG A 26 -9.08 17.57 13.73
CA ARG A 26 -10.25 17.66 14.62
C ARG A 26 -9.85 17.58 16.10
N ARG A 27 -8.93 16.67 16.45
CA ARG A 27 -8.42 16.51 17.82
C ARG A 27 -7.61 17.72 18.30
N ALA A 28 -6.87 18.37 17.40
CA ALA A 28 -6.06 19.54 17.72
C ALA A 28 -6.86 20.85 17.86
N LYS A 29 -8.01 20.98 17.19
CA LYS A 29 -8.79 22.23 17.11
C LYS A 29 -9.98 22.32 18.08
N GLY A 30 -10.20 21.31 18.92
CA GLY A 30 -11.28 21.30 19.91
C GLY A 30 -11.09 22.31 21.05
N ALA A 31 -12.14 22.55 21.84
CA ALA A 31 -12.08 23.39 23.05
C ALA A 31 -11.07 22.84 24.08
N GLU A 32 -10.87 21.52 24.07
CA GLU A 32 -9.81 20.80 24.78
C GLU A 32 -8.98 20.04 23.75
N PRO A 33 -7.86 20.59 23.27
CA PRO A 33 -6.98 19.91 22.33
C PRO A 33 -6.48 18.58 22.90
N ALA A 34 -6.78 17.49 22.21
CA ALA A 34 -6.41 16.16 22.68
C ALA A 34 -5.05 15.73 22.09
N PRO A 35 -4.09 15.32 22.93
CA PRO A 35 -2.74 15.00 22.48
C PRO A 35 -2.76 13.86 21.47
N THR A 36 -2.08 14.08 20.34
CA THR A 36 -2.04 13.16 19.21
C THR A 36 -0.62 13.10 18.66
N LEU A 37 -0.07 11.89 18.53
CA LEU A 37 1.23 11.64 17.90
C LEU A 37 1.02 10.98 16.56
N TRP A 38 1.67 11.48 15.52
CA TRP A 38 1.64 10.90 14.18
C TRP A 38 2.98 10.24 13.90
N LEU A 39 2.94 8.95 13.59
CA LEU A 39 4.08 8.15 13.13
C LEU A 39 3.80 7.61 11.72
N ARG A 40 4.85 7.50 10.91
CA ARG A 40 4.85 6.75 9.65
C ARG A 40 5.36 5.33 9.89
N GLY A 41 4.99 4.37 9.04
CA GLY A 41 5.61 3.04 9.07
C GLY A 41 7.13 3.09 8.91
N ALA A 42 7.61 4.01 8.08
CA ALA A 42 9.03 4.33 7.92
C ALA A 42 9.77 4.78 9.20
N ASP A 43 9.05 5.16 10.27
CA ASP A 43 9.66 5.50 11.57
C ASP A 43 9.95 4.26 12.44
N LEU A 44 9.39 3.11 12.04
CA LEU A 44 9.52 1.81 12.72
C LEU A 44 10.80 1.10 12.26
N ARG A 45 11.58 0.60 13.23
CA ARG A 45 12.92 0.03 13.01
C ARG A 45 12.97 -1.44 13.35
N ALA A 46 13.91 -2.17 12.75
CA ALA A 46 14.13 -3.61 12.98
C ALA A 46 14.22 -4.03 14.45
N GLY A 47 14.73 -3.15 15.32
CA GLY A 47 14.93 -3.42 16.75
C GLY A 47 13.77 -3.04 17.66
N ASP A 48 12.66 -2.54 17.12
CA ASP A 48 11.51 -2.15 17.93
C ASP A 48 10.82 -3.38 18.51
N ALA A 49 10.61 -3.38 19.82
CA ALA A 49 9.81 -4.40 20.50
C ALA A 49 8.33 -4.02 20.53
N SER A 50 8.02 -2.72 20.43
CA SER A 50 6.65 -2.21 20.35
C SER A 50 6.62 -0.80 19.74
N LEU A 51 5.42 -0.28 19.49
CA LEU A 51 5.19 1.11 19.10
C LEU A 51 5.80 2.13 20.08
N ALA A 52 5.96 1.76 21.36
CA ALA A 52 6.54 2.64 22.37
C ALA A 52 7.95 3.10 22.01
N ASP A 53 8.74 2.25 21.35
CA ASP A 53 10.11 2.56 20.95
C ASP A 53 10.16 3.68 19.90
N ALA A 54 9.25 3.61 18.91
CA ALA A 54 9.09 4.66 17.91
C ALA A 54 8.55 5.96 18.55
N VAL A 55 7.58 5.87 19.45
CA VAL A 55 7.06 7.02 20.20
C VAL A 55 8.16 7.69 21.02
N ALA A 56 9.01 6.92 21.72
CA ALA A 56 10.11 7.43 22.54
C ALA A 56 11.12 8.21 21.68
N ARG A 57 11.49 7.67 20.52
CA ARG A 57 12.38 8.37 19.56
C ARG A 57 11.76 9.66 19.04
N THR A 58 10.48 9.64 18.67
CA THR A 58 9.77 10.82 18.17
C THR A 58 9.66 11.91 19.24
N LEU A 59 9.35 11.54 20.49
CA LEU A 59 9.31 12.48 21.62
C LEU A 59 10.70 13.05 21.94
N GLN A 60 11.75 12.23 21.88
CA GLN A 60 13.12 12.69 22.04
C GLN A 60 13.50 13.72 20.97
N GLN A 61 13.15 13.45 19.70
CA GLN A 61 13.42 14.37 18.60
C GLN A 61 12.63 15.67 18.73
N ALA A 62 11.34 15.59 19.08
CA ALA A 62 10.51 16.76 19.34
C ALA A 62 11.04 17.59 20.53
N GLY A 63 11.50 16.94 21.59
CA GLY A 63 12.09 17.59 22.77
C GLY A 63 13.35 18.40 22.42
N ARG A 64 14.20 17.90 21.51
CA ARG A 64 15.37 18.65 21.02
C ARG A 64 15.01 19.94 20.29
N ILE A 65 13.86 19.96 19.61
CA ILE A 65 13.36 21.13 18.87
C ILE A 65 12.75 22.16 19.83
N VAL A 66 11.94 21.71 20.79
CA VAL A 66 11.17 22.59 21.68
C VAL A 66 11.98 23.10 22.88
N ALA A 67 12.96 22.34 23.35
CA ALA A 67 13.79 22.69 24.50
C ALA A 67 15.29 22.43 24.23
N PRO A 68 15.94 23.24 23.38
CA PRO A 68 17.38 23.14 23.13
C PRO A 68 18.15 23.50 24.41
N GLY A 69 18.79 22.52 25.06
CA GLY A 69 19.56 22.76 26.30
C GLY A 69 19.60 21.64 27.35
N GLY A 70 18.96 20.48 27.10
CA GLY A 70 19.25 19.27 27.88
C GLY A 70 18.35 19.02 29.11
N LYS A 71 17.03 19.10 28.95
CA LYS A 71 16.15 18.33 29.85
C LYS A 71 16.07 16.89 29.36
N GLU A 72 15.91 15.96 30.31
CA GLU A 72 15.66 14.55 30.04
C GLU A 72 14.44 14.43 29.11
N ALA A 73 14.54 13.61 28.06
CA ALA A 73 13.46 13.45 27.10
C ALA A 73 12.24 12.83 27.78
N ALA A 74 11.05 13.37 27.52
CA ALA A 74 9.82 12.80 28.05
C ALA A 74 9.64 11.37 27.52
N THR A 75 9.49 10.43 28.43
CA THR A 75 9.17 9.03 28.10
C THR A 75 7.73 8.91 27.59
N PRO A 76 7.43 7.92 26.74
CA PRO A 76 6.05 7.65 26.31
C PRO A 76 5.08 7.51 27.49
N GLU A 77 5.49 6.86 28.58
CA GLU A 77 4.70 6.62 29.79
C GLU A 77 4.43 7.92 30.57
N GLN A 78 5.38 8.87 30.58
CA GLN A 78 5.15 10.18 31.17
C GLN A 78 4.14 10.98 30.36
N VAL A 79 4.23 10.96 29.03
CA VAL A 79 3.29 11.67 28.15
C VAL A 79 1.90 11.05 28.22
N ALA A 80 1.79 9.71 28.23
CA ALA A 80 0.53 9.01 28.38
C ALA A 80 -0.16 9.33 29.71
N ARG A 81 0.59 9.32 30.82
CA ARG A 81 0.06 9.72 32.13
C ARG A 81 -0.40 11.17 32.16
N LEU A 82 0.40 12.10 31.61
CA LEU A 82 0.01 13.51 31.55
C LEU A 82 -1.28 13.72 30.73
N ALA A 83 -1.43 13.00 29.62
CA ALA A 83 -2.63 13.01 28.80
C ALA A 83 -3.84 12.49 29.61
N ALA A 84 -3.67 11.35 30.29
CA ALA A 84 -4.71 10.75 31.14
C ALA A 84 -5.12 11.68 32.30
N ASP A 85 -4.17 12.33 32.97
CA ASP A 85 -4.42 13.32 34.04
C ASP A 85 -5.19 14.54 33.51
N ALA A 86 -5.02 14.88 32.24
CA ALA A 86 -5.78 15.91 31.53
C ALA A 86 -7.16 15.42 31.02
N GLY A 87 -7.56 14.18 31.35
CA GLY A 87 -8.85 13.60 30.97
C GLY A 87 -8.94 13.12 29.52
N GLN A 88 -7.84 13.14 28.75
CA GLN A 88 -7.80 12.75 27.34
C GLN A 88 -6.70 11.73 27.10
N PRO A 89 -7.01 10.47 26.70
CA PRO A 89 -5.96 9.49 26.45
C PRO A 89 -5.08 9.94 25.29
N LEU A 90 -3.77 9.64 25.40
CA LEU A 90 -2.83 9.80 24.28
C LEU A 90 -3.34 8.98 23.09
N PHE A 91 -3.31 9.58 21.91
CA PHE A 91 -3.73 8.95 20.67
C PHE A 91 -2.57 8.88 19.68
N VAL A 92 -2.29 7.69 19.15
CA VAL A 92 -1.23 7.48 18.15
C VAL A 92 -1.86 7.19 16.79
N LEU A 93 -1.42 7.90 15.76
CA LEU A 93 -1.74 7.63 14.37
C LEU A 93 -0.53 6.94 13.76
N LEU A 94 -0.71 5.74 13.23
CA LEU A 94 0.30 5.01 12.48
C LEU A 94 -0.14 4.92 11.02
N ASP A 95 0.57 5.62 10.14
CA ASP A 95 0.22 5.75 8.73
C ASP A 95 1.21 4.98 7.84
N GLY A 96 0.71 3.98 7.12
CA GLY A 96 1.48 3.10 6.24
C GLY A 96 2.47 2.21 6.98
N PRO A 97 2.08 1.41 8.00
CA PRO A 97 2.99 0.48 8.68
C PRO A 97 3.68 -0.51 7.73
N GLU A 98 3.11 -0.77 6.55
CA GLU A 98 3.73 -1.55 5.48
C GLU A 98 5.10 -1.00 5.01
N GLU A 99 5.42 0.26 5.32
CA GLU A 99 6.72 0.89 5.07
C GLU A 99 7.77 0.60 6.16
N MET A 100 7.47 -0.28 7.14
CA MET A 100 8.42 -0.64 8.20
C MET A 100 9.61 -1.46 7.67
N GLU A 101 10.74 -1.41 8.39
CA GLU A 101 11.91 -2.20 7.98
C GLU A 101 11.60 -3.71 7.86
N PRO A 102 12.11 -4.41 6.83
CA PRO A 102 11.79 -5.81 6.54
C PRO A 102 12.07 -6.76 7.70
N ALA A 103 13.09 -6.46 8.51
CA ALA A 103 13.42 -7.25 9.69
C ALA A 103 12.32 -7.16 10.76
N LEU A 104 11.68 -6.00 10.93
CA LEU A 104 10.53 -5.86 11.84
C LEU A 104 9.31 -6.58 11.29
N ALA A 105 9.05 -6.49 9.98
CA ALA A 105 7.93 -7.16 9.34
C ALA A 105 7.96 -8.69 9.53
N ARG A 106 9.17 -9.31 9.57
CA ARG A 106 9.35 -10.74 9.90
C ARG A 106 8.97 -11.11 11.33
N HIS A 107 8.94 -10.13 12.24
CA HIS A 107 8.59 -10.28 13.65
C HIS A 107 7.30 -9.53 14.00
N LEU A 108 6.43 -9.27 13.00
CA LEU A 108 5.21 -8.48 13.16
C LEU A 108 4.32 -8.97 14.30
N ALA A 109 4.15 -10.29 14.46
CA ALA A 109 3.31 -10.87 15.51
C ALA A 109 3.79 -10.48 16.92
N ASP A 110 5.09 -10.63 17.19
CA ASP A 110 5.69 -10.28 18.49
C ASP A 110 5.58 -8.77 18.75
N TRP A 111 5.83 -7.95 17.72
CA TRP A 111 5.74 -6.50 17.82
C TRP A 111 4.29 -6.00 18.03
N VAL A 112 3.30 -6.62 17.38
CA VAL A 112 1.87 -6.32 17.59
C VAL A 112 1.44 -6.69 19.01
N VAL A 113 1.86 -7.83 19.53
CA VAL A 113 1.59 -8.24 20.92
C VAL A 113 2.22 -7.25 21.92
N GLY A 114 3.49 -6.88 21.71
CA GLY A 114 4.16 -5.86 22.52
C GLY A 114 3.46 -4.51 22.47
N THR A 115 3.03 -4.09 21.28
CA THR A 115 2.26 -2.86 21.06
C THR A 115 0.91 -2.89 21.78
N ALA A 116 0.15 -3.98 21.64
CA ALA A 116 -1.13 -4.14 22.32
C ALA A 116 -0.98 -4.11 23.86
N GLY A 117 0.07 -4.77 24.38
CA GLY A 117 0.41 -4.75 25.81
C GLY A 117 0.71 -3.33 26.32
N TRP A 118 1.50 -2.56 25.58
CA TRP A 118 1.82 -1.17 25.92
C TRP A 118 0.58 -0.26 25.86
N LEU A 119 -0.23 -0.35 24.79
CA LEU A 119 -1.46 0.42 24.64
C LEU A 119 -2.41 0.16 25.83
N HIS A 120 -2.55 -1.10 26.23
CA HIS A 120 -3.39 -1.49 27.36
C HIS A 120 -2.85 -0.95 28.68
N ALA A 121 -1.56 -1.16 28.96
CA ALA A 121 -0.93 -0.75 30.21
C ALA A 121 -0.95 0.77 30.44
N GLN A 122 -0.83 1.55 29.36
CA GLN A 122 -0.76 3.02 29.43
C GLN A 122 -2.08 3.72 29.10
N GLY A 123 -3.15 2.98 28.78
CA GLY A 123 -4.43 3.57 28.36
C GLY A 123 -4.35 4.38 27.06
N VAL A 124 -3.39 4.06 26.19
CA VAL A 124 -3.16 4.72 24.91
C VAL A 124 -4.06 4.11 23.85
N ARG A 125 -4.55 4.95 22.93
CA ARG A 125 -5.38 4.50 21.79
C ARG A 125 -4.61 4.70 20.48
N MET A 126 -4.85 3.82 19.52
CA MET A 126 -4.18 3.88 18.22
C MET A 126 -5.18 3.79 17.06
N ALA A 127 -4.92 4.55 16.00
CA ALA A 127 -5.46 4.27 14.68
C ALA A 127 -4.31 3.91 13.72
N VAL A 128 -4.50 2.83 12.97
CA VAL A 128 -3.54 2.34 11.97
C VAL A 128 -4.18 2.47 10.59
N ALA A 129 -3.60 3.25 9.69
CA ALA A 129 -4.02 3.26 8.30
C ALA A 129 -3.05 2.43 7.46
N CYS A 130 -3.56 1.39 6.82
CA CYS A 130 -2.76 0.42 6.06
C CYS A 130 -3.56 -0.19 4.92
N ARG A 131 -2.88 -0.90 4.02
CA ARG A 131 -3.54 -1.56 2.89
C ARG A 131 -4.30 -2.82 3.36
N PRO A 132 -5.31 -3.31 2.61
CA PRO A 132 -6.01 -4.56 2.90
C PRO A 132 -5.08 -5.73 3.24
N GLU A 133 -4.01 -5.90 2.47
CA GLU A 133 -3.11 -7.04 2.55
C GLU A 133 -2.28 -7.00 3.85
N HIS A 134 -1.90 -5.80 4.28
CA HIS A 134 -1.20 -5.61 5.55
C HIS A 134 -2.16 -5.79 6.75
N TRP A 135 -3.41 -5.32 6.62
CA TRP A 135 -4.41 -5.51 7.66
C TRP A 135 -4.74 -6.99 7.90
N GLU A 136 -4.76 -7.84 6.88
CA GLU A 136 -4.94 -9.28 7.04
C GLU A 136 -3.83 -9.91 7.90
N GLN A 137 -2.58 -9.51 7.70
CA GLN A 137 -1.44 -9.95 8.53
C GLN A 137 -1.58 -9.42 9.97
N TRP A 138 -2.07 -8.19 10.11
CA TRP A 138 -2.32 -7.58 11.41
C TRP A 138 -3.42 -8.29 12.18
N GLU A 139 -4.54 -8.64 11.54
CA GLU A 139 -5.65 -9.37 12.17
C GLU A 139 -5.20 -10.74 12.68
N GLN A 140 -4.34 -11.43 11.94
CA GLN A 140 -3.72 -12.69 12.37
C GLN A 140 -2.83 -12.48 13.61
N ALA A 141 -2.06 -11.40 13.66
CA ALA A 141 -1.23 -11.06 14.81
C ALA A 141 -2.06 -10.66 16.04
N VAL A 142 -3.12 -9.86 15.87
CA VAL A 142 -4.01 -9.43 16.96
C VAL A 142 -4.86 -10.59 17.49
N ALA A 143 -5.10 -11.64 16.70
CA ALA A 143 -5.77 -12.86 17.20
C ALA A 143 -5.01 -13.54 18.35
N LEU A 144 -3.73 -13.20 18.58
CA LEU A 144 -2.94 -13.65 19.73
C LEU A 144 -3.17 -12.80 21.00
N CYS A 145 -3.87 -11.67 20.87
CA CYS A 145 -4.21 -10.75 21.97
C CYS A 145 -5.61 -11.03 22.54
N PRO A 146 -5.97 -10.48 23.72
CA PRO A 146 -7.33 -10.58 24.25
C PRO A 146 -8.41 -10.08 23.28
N GLU A 147 -9.59 -10.70 23.30
CA GLU A 147 -10.70 -10.37 22.40
C GLU A 147 -11.14 -8.90 22.49
N GLY A 148 -11.54 -8.32 21.36
CA GLY A 148 -12.05 -6.94 21.27
C GLY A 148 -10.96 -5.86 21.24
N MET A 149 -9.68 -6.24 21.11
CA MET A 149 -8.55 -5.30 21.10
C MET A 149 -8.49 -4.42 19.85
N ALA A 150 -8.80 -4.99 18.68
CA ALA A 150 -8.77 -4.28 17.40
C ALA A 150 -10.10 -4.40 16.64
N SER A 151 -10.39 -3.40 15.81
CA SER A 151 -11.46 -3.42 14.81
C SER A 151 -10.98 -2.70 13.56
N GLY A 152 -11.34 -3.21 12.39
CA GLY A 152 -11.11 -2.54 11.12
C GLY A 152 -12.35 -1.81 10.63
N VAL A 153 -12.16 -0.63 10.04
CA VAL A 153 -13.13 0.07 9.21
C VAL A 153 -12.56 0.12 7.81
N ARG A 154 -13.34 -0.38 6.84
CA ARG A 154 -12.97 -0.33 5.42
C ARG A 154 -13.38 1.02 4.85
N ILE A 155 -12.46 1.68 4.16
CA ILE A 155 -12.72 2.87 3.36
C ILE A 155 -12.44 2.56 1.89
N GLY A 156 -13.26 3.11 1.00
CA GLY A 156 -13.17 2.91 -0.44
C GLY A 156 -13.50 4.20 -1.16
N ASP A 157 -14.11 4.08 -2.34
CA ASP A 157 -14.61 5.23 -3.07
C ASP A 157 -15.64 6.03 -2.26
N LEU A 158 -15.72 7.33 -2.55
CA LEU A 158 -16.67 8.23 -1.90
C LEU A 158 -18.10 7.79 -2.21
N SER A 159 -19.01 7.95 -1.25
CA SER A 159 -20.43 7.80 -1.55
C SER A 159 -20.86 8.81 -2.63
N ALA A 160 -21.98 8.54 -3.33
CA ALA A 160 -22.46 9.43 -4.38
C ALA A 160 -22.61 10.90 -3.93
N ALA A 161 -23.05 11.12 -2.68
CA ALA A 161 -23.19 12.45 -2.09
C ALA A 161 -21.83 13.11 -1.80
N GLU A 162 -20.88 12.36 -1.24
CA GLU A 162 -19.52 12.83 -0.97
C GLU A 162 -18.75 13.11 -2.27
N ALA A 163 -18.88 12.24 -3.27
CA ALA A 163 -18.29 12.41 -4.58
C ALA A 163 -18.80 13.68 -5.28
N ALA A 164 -20.12 13.91 -5.25
CA ALA A 164 -20.71 15.14 -5.78
C ALA A 164 -20.21 16.39 -5.03
N GLN A 165 -20.07 16.30 -3.70
CA GLN A 165 -19.52 17.39 -2.90
C GLN A 165 -18.04 17.65 -3.24
N ALA A 166 -17.23 16.60 -3.35
CA ALA A 166 -15.82 16.70 -3.70
C ALA A 166 -15.62 17.31 -5.10
N ARG A 167 -16.38 16.87 -6.10
CA ARG A 167 -16.36 17.45 -7.45
C ARG A 167 -16.69 18.94 -7.45
N ARG A 168 -17.71 19.37 -6.68
CA ARG A 168 -18.02 20.79 -6.51
C ARG A 168 -16.86 21.57 -5.88
N MET A 169 -16.22 21.04 -4.84
CA MET A 169 -15.07 21.69 -4.19
C MET A 169 -13.85 21.81 -5.12
N TYR A 170 -13.64 20.81 -5.98
CA TYR A 170 -12.58 20.82 -7.00
C TYR A 170 -12.96 21.52 -8.30
N ALA A 171 -14.15 22.12 -8.39
CA ALA A 171 -14.68 22.72 -9.62
C ALA A 171 -14.67 21.76 -10.84
N ILE A 172 -14.92 20.47 -10.59
CA ILE A 172 -15.08 19.43 -11.62
C ILE A 172 -16.57 19.38 -12.02
N PRO A 173 -16.93 19.73 -13.27
CA PRO A 173 -18.30 19.60 -13.76
C PRO A 173 -18.74 18.14 -13.83
N ASP A 174 -20.04 17.89 -13.72
CA ASP A 174 -20.60 16.55 -13.88
C ASP A 174 -20.41 16.05 -15.33
N GLY A 175 -20.16 14.75 -15.48
CA GLY A 175 -19.99 14.11 -16.78
C GLY A 175 -18.65 14.39 -17.47
N THR A 176 -17.63 14.90 -16.77
CA THR A 176 -16.27 15.10 -17.33
C THR A 176 -15.27 14.04 -16.86
N LEU A 177 -15.75 12.92 -16.29
CA LEU A 177 -14.95 11.80 -15.79
C LEU A 177 -15.68 10.50 -16.13
N ALA A 178 -14.93 9.43 -16.35
CA ALA A 178 -15.51 8.10 -16.45
C ALA A 178 -16.33 7.77 -15.18
N SER A 179 -17.50 7.15 -15.33
CA SER A 179 -18.43 6.90 -14.21
C SER A 179 -17.79 6.05 -13.10
N ALA A 180 -16.93 5.11 -13.46
CA ALA A 180 -16.18 4.26 -12.53
C ALA A 180 -15.19 5.04 -11.65
N ASP A 181 -14.71 6.20 -12.12
CA ASP A 181 -13.68 6.99 -11.44
C ASP A 181 -14.23 8.29 -10.82
N ALA A 182 -15.50 8.62 -11.09
CA ALA A 182 -16.13 9.85 -10.62
C ALA A 182 -16.33 9.94 -9.09
N ALA A 183 -16.12 8.82 -8.38
CA ALA A 183 -16.16 8.72 -6.93
C ALA A 183 -14.80 8.45 -6.29
N HIS A 184 -13.75 8.21 -7.10
CA HIS A 184 -12.45 7.78 -6.60
C HIS A 184 -11.63 8.97 -6.06
N PRO A 185 -11.25 9.00 -4.76
CA PRO A 185 -10.67 10.19 -4.14
C PRO A 185 -9.39 10.70 -4.82
N LEU A 186 -8.44 9.80 -5.15
CA LEU A 186 -7.19 10.20 -5.79
C LEU A 186 -7.42 10.69 -7.22
N ALA A 187 -8.25 10.01 -8.00
CA ALA A 187 -8.56 10.42 -9.38
C ALA A 187 -9.18 11.81 -9.42
N LEU A 188 -10.14 12.10 -8.52
CA LEU A 188 -10.74 13.43 -8.39
C LEU A 188 -9.69 14.51 -8.10
N ARG A 189 -8.78 14.24 -7.16
CA ARG A 189 -7.71 15.18 -6.82
C ARG A 189 -6.75 15.42 -7.99
N LEU A 190 -6.21 14.36 -8.58
CA LEU A 190 -5.22 14.49 -9.66
C LEU A 190 -5.84 15.11 -10.91
N PHE A 191 -7.10 14.78 -11.21
CA PHE A 191 -7.82 15.39 -12.32
C PHE A 191 -8.06 16.89 -12.09
N ALA A 192 -8.36 17.32 -10.86
CA ALA A 192 -8.47 18.74 -10.53
C ALA A 192 -7.16 19.48 -10.79
N GLU A 193 -6.02 18.91 -10.36
CA GLU A 193 -4.69 19.48 -10.60
C GLU A 193 -4.36 19.58 -12.09
N VAL A 194 -4.69 18.54 -12.87
CA VAL A 194 -4.52 18.53 -14.33
C VAL A 194 -5.38 19.59 -15.00
N ARG A 195 -6.64 19.73 -14.60
CA ARG A 195 -7.56 20.74 -15.14
C ARG A 195 -7.12 22.16 -14.84
N GLU A 196 -6.64 22.42 -13.64
CA GLU A 196 -6.13 23.73 -13.25
C GLU A 196 -4.93 24.15 -14.13
N ALA A 197 -4.11 23.20 -14.54
CA ALA A 197 -2.95 23.44 -15.39
C ALA A 197 -3.27 23.54 -16.91
N LEU A 198 -4.46 23.13 -17.36
CA LEU A 198 -4.85 23.09 -18.78
C LEU A 198 -5.75 24.29 -19.16
N PRO A 199 -5.22 25.32 -19.86
CA PRO A 199 -6.05 26.43 -20.35
C PRO A 199 -6.96 25.95 -21.49
N GLY A 200 -8.26 25.84 -21.23
CA GLY A 200 -9.28 25.43 -22.21
C GLY A 200 -10.17 24.26 -21.76
N GLY A 201 -9.82 23.60 -20.65
CA GLY A 201 -10.52 22.40 -20.18
C GLY A 201 -10.07 21.14 -20.91
N ALA A 202 -10.28 19.98 -20.27
CA ALA A 202 -10.08 18.68 -20.90
C ALA A 202 -11.35 18.27 -21.66
N GLU A 203 -11.22 17.90 -22.93
CA GLU A 203 -12.30 17.26 -23.69
C GLU A 203 -12.38 15.76 -23.33
N GLY A 204 -13.59 15.21 -23.24
CA GLY A 204 -13.83 13.80 -22.96
C GLY A 204 -14.09 13.45 -21.50
N CYS A 205 -14.16 12.14 -21.23
CA CYS A 205 -14.40 11.54 -19.92
C CYS A 205 -13.22 10.61 -19.60
N PRO A 206 -12.07 11.13 -19.16
CA PRO A 206 -10.88 10.31 -18.98
C PRO A 206 -11.11 9.26 -17.88
N SER A 207 -10.54 8.09 -18.14
CA SER A 207 -10.35 7.00 -17.19
C SER A 207 -9.23 7.32 -16.20
N ARG A 208 -9.15 6.53 -15.12
CA ARG A 208 -8.07 6.62 -14.11
C ARG A 208 -6.67 6.66 -14.72
N GLU A 209 -6.41 5.83 -15.72
CA GLU A 209 -5.11 5.70 -16.35
C GLU A 209 -4.75 6.92 -17.21
N GLU A 210 -5.74 7.48 -17.91
CA GLU A 210 -5.56 8.73 -18.66
C GLU A 210 -5.30 9.91 -17.72
N ILE A 211 -5.93 9.93 -16.54
CA ILE A 211 -5.66 10.91 -15.49
C ILE A 211 -4.23 10.75 -14.96
N PHE A 212 -3.78 9.52 -14.69
CA PHE A 212 -2.40 9.27 -14.25
C PHE A 212 -1.38 9.66 -15.30
N THR A 213 -1.63 9.37 -16.57
CA THR A 213 -0.77 9.76 -17.69
C THR A 213 -0.66 11.29 -17.79
N ALA A 214 -1.80 11.99 -17.76
CA ALA A 214 -1.83 13.45 -17.80
C ALA A 214 -1.18 14.09 -16.57
N HIS A 215 -1.34 13.48 -15.39
CA HIS A 215 -0.69 13.93 -14.17
C HIS A 215 0.84 13.74 -14.23
N LEU A 216 1.31 12.60 -14.74
CA LEU A 216 2.75 12.35 -14.94
C LEU A 216 3.37 13.39 -15.88
N ASP A 217 2.71 13.68 -17.01
CA ASP A 217 3.14 14.69 -17.97
C ASP A 217 3.20 16.09 -17.33
N LEU A 218 2.17 16.44 -16.55
CA LEU A 218 2.12 17.70 -15.81
C LEU A 218 3.27 17.80 -14.80
N MET A 219 3.52 16.74 -14.01
CA MET A 219 4.63 16.71 -13.05
C MET A 219 5.97 16.86 -13.74
N CYS A 220 6.20 16.13 -14.83
CA CYS A 220 7.44 16.23 -15.60
C CYS A 220 7.66 17.65 -16.15
N LEU A 221 6.60 18.31 -16.61
CA LEU A 221 6.66 19.70 -17.06
C LEU A 221 6.97 20.66 -15.90
N ARG A 222 6.30 20.53 -14.75
CA ARG A 222 6.52 21.38 -13.56
C ARG A 222 7.94 21.23 -13.02
N ILE A 223 8.43 20.00 -12.92
CA ILE A 223 9.80 19.68 -12.50
C ILE A 223 10.80 20.31 -13.48
N ALA A 224 10.59 20.15 -14.80
CA ALA A 224 11.45 20.76 -15.81
C ALA A 224 11.49 22.29 -15.67
N VAL A 225 10.34 22.95 -15.54
CA VAL A 225 10.25 24.41 -15.32
C VAL A 225 11.03 24.83 -14.06
N ARG A 226 10.90 24.07 -12.97
CA ARG A 226 11.61 24.37 -11.71
C ARG A 226 13.12 24.20 -11.83
N ILE A 227 13.59 23.17 -12.53
CA ILE A 227 15.02 22.97 -12.82
C ILE A 227 15.56 24.16 -13.64
N VAL A 228 14.82 24.61 -14.67
CA VAL A 228 15.21 25.79 -15.46
C VAL A 228 15.27 27.05 -14.58
N ALA A 229 14.27 27.28 -13.73
CA ALA A 229 14.22 28.43 -12.84
C ALA A 229 15.39 28.48 -11.84
N ALA A 230 15.92 27.33 -11.44
CA ALA A 230 17.07 27.23 -10.54
C ALA A 230 18.43 27.39 -11.23
N GLY A 231 18.53 27.15 -12.55
CA GLY A 231 19.81 27.03 -13.27
C GLY A 231 20.25 28.23 -14.12
N GLY A 232 19.35 29.10 -14.56
CA GLY A 232 19.61 30.13 -15.60
C GLY A 232 20.10 29.54 -16.94
N PRO A 233 20.19 30.25 -18.09
CA PRO A 233 19.44 31.41 -18.60
C PRO A 233 17.99 31.03 -19.02
N GLU A 234 17.19 31.97 -19.54
CA GLU A 234 15.82 31.74 -20.06
C GLU A 234 15.79 30.66 -21.16
N LEU A 235 15.49 29.42 -20.78
CA LEU A 235 15.25 28.35 -21.73
C LEU A 235 13.88 28.54 -22.38
N ARG A 236 13.87 28.69 -23.71
CA ARG A 236 12.64 28.79 -24.53
C ARG A 236 11.81 27.50 -24.46
N GLY A 237 10.51 27.57 -24.74
CA GLY A 237 9.55 26.46 -24.55
C GLY A 237 9.90 25.11 -25.18
N SER A 238 10.67 25.05 -26.28
CA SER A 238 11.12 23.76 -26.85
C SER A 238 12.21 23.07 -26.01
N ALA A 239 13.04 23.83 -25.30
CA ALA A 239 14.04 23.28 -24.39
C ALA A 239 13.39 22.72 -23.11
N VAL A 240 12.37 23.40 -22.60
CA VAL A 240 11.56 22.92 -21.45
C VAL A 240 10.88 21.60 -21.80
N ARG A 241 10.28 21.47 -22.98
CA ARG A 241 9.67 20.19 -23.42
C ARG A 241 10.68 19.05 -23.52
N ARG A 242 11.88 19.30 -24.06
CA ARG A 242 12.96 18.28 -24.09
C ARG A 242 13.41 17.89 -22.68
N LEU A 243 13.49 18.85 -21.76
CA LEU A 243 13.82 18.58 -20.38
C LEU A 243 12.72 17.76 -19.69
N ALA A 244 11.45 18.09 -19.90
CA ALA A 244 10.32 17.32 -19.39
C ALA A 244 10.35 15.86 -19.88
N ALA A 245 10.66 15.63 -21.16
CA ALA A 245 10.85 14.28 -21.70
C ALA A 245 12.03 13.54 -21.02
N ARG A 246 13.13 14.25 -20.69
CA ARG A 246 14.24 13.65 -19.92
C ARG A 246 13.83 13.33 -18.49
N VAL A 247 13.07 14.22 -17.83
CA VAL A 247 12.52 13.98 -16.49
C VAL A 247 11.62 12.76 -16.51
N SER A 248 10.69 12.67 -17.47
CA SER A 248 9.85 11.49 -17.67
C SER A 248 10.70 10.21 -17.78
N GLY A 249 11.74 10.21 -18.62
CA GLY A 249 12.66 9.07 -18.71
C GLY A 249 13.30 8.67 -17.38
N GLN A 250 13.74 9.62 -16.56
CA GLN A 250 14.29 9.33 -15.22
C GLN A 250 13.21 8.84 -14.24
N VAL A 251 11.98 9.32 -14.36
CA VAL A 251 10.85 8.89 -13.53
C VAL A 251 10.43 7.45 -13.85
N HIS A 252 10.39 7.07 -15.13
CA HIS A 252 10.18 5.66 -15.51
C HIS A 252 11.32 4.77 -15.04
N GLU A 253 12.57 5.25 -15.07
CA GLU A 253 13.71 4.51 -14.52
C GLU A 253 13.62 4.37 -13.00
N ALA A 254 13.20 5.42 -12.28
CA ALA A 254 12.94 5.35 -10.84
C ALA A 254 11.86 4.30 -10.52
N ALA A 255 10.76 4.27 -11.28
CA ALA A 255 9.71 3.28 -11.14
C ALA A 255 10.23 1.85 -11.39
N ARG A 256 11.08 1.65 -12.40
CA ARG A 256 11.73 0.35 -12.65
C ARG A 256 12.62 -0.07 -11.48
N ARG A 257 13.43 0.83 -10.92
CA ARG A 257 14.30 0.52 -9.77
C ARG A 257 13.52 0.22 -8.48
N CYS A 258 12.33 0.83 -8.31
CA CYS A 258 11.43 0.51 -7.20
C CYS A 258 10.83 -0.92 -7.26
N LEU A 259 10.89 -1.60 -8.41
CA LEU A 259 10.54 -3.02 -8.52
C LEU A 259 11.65 -3.96 -8.02
N GLY A 260 12.86 -3.43 -7.81
CA GLY A 260 13.98 -4.16 -7.26
C GLY A 260 13.79 -4.53 -5.77
N PRO A 261 14.84 -5.08 -5.13
CA PRO A 261 14.77 -5.59 -3.76
C PRO A 261 14.50 -4.54 -2.66
N GLY A 262 14.30 -3.27 -2.99
CA GLY A 262 14.06 -2.15 -2.07
C GLY A 262 12.60 -1.95 -1.64
N GLU A 263 11.76 -3.00 -1.65
CA GLU A 263 10.36 -2.97 -1.16
C GLU A 263 9.46 -1.84 -1.72
N GLY A 264 9.75 -1.34 -2.93
CA GLY A 264 8.98 -0.23 -3.52
C GLY A 264 9.55 1.16 -3.26
N GLU A 265 10.68 1.25 -2.56
CA GLU A 265 11.46 2.46 -2.36
C GLU A 265 12.68 2.53 -3.28
N LEU A 266 13.14 3.75 -3.51
CA LEU A 266 14.41 4.08 -4.14
C LEU A 266 15.40 4.44 -3.02
N ASP A 267 16.50 3.70 -2.92
CA ASP A 267 17.54 4.06 -1.97
C ASP A 267 18.16 5.44 -2.30
N ARG A 268 18.89 6.01 -1.33
CA ARG A 268 19.46 7.35 -1.46
C ARG A 268 20.49 7.47 -2.58
N GLU A 269 21.23 6.40 -2.88
CA GLU A 269 22.26 6.39 -3.91
C GLU A 269 21.62 6.41 -5.30
N ALA A 270 20.65 5.51 -5.53
CA ALA A 270 19.88 5.44 -6.75
C ALA A 270 19.05 6.72 -6.97
N PHE A 271 18.52 7.34 -5.92
CA PHE A 271 17.85 8.64 -6.03
C PHE A 271 18.80 9.74 -6.48
N GLU A 272 20.00 9.85 -5.90
CA GLU A 272 20.97 10.87 -6.30
C GLU A 272 21.51 10.64 -7.72
N GLU A 273 21.62 9.39 -8.15
CA GLU A 273 21.99 9.04 -9.52
C GLU A 273 20.97 9.55 -10.54
N LEU A 274 19.67 9.33 -10.28
CA LEU A 274 18.58 9.73 -11.18
C LEU A 274 18.24 11.22 -11.08
N PHE A 275 18.36 11.79 -9.89
CA PHE A 275 17.97 13.18 -9.58
C PHE A 275 19.07 13.92 -8.83
N PRO A 276 20.15 14.37 -9.49
CA PRO A 276 21.29 14.94 -8.78
C PRO A 276 20.96 16.21 -7.99
N TRP A 277 21.41 16.30 -6.74
CA TRP A 277 21.27 17.51 -5.90
C TRP A 277 21.92 18.73 -6.56
N ARG A 278 23.12 18.54 -7.14
CA ARG A 278 23.94 19.63 -7.68
C ARG A 278 23.30 20.35 -8.86
N THR A 279 22.44 19.69 -9.62
CA THR A 279 21.76 20.24 -10.80
C THR A 279 20.36 20.75 -10.49
N GLY A 280 19.92 20.70 -9.22
CA GLY A 280 18.59 21.12 -8.79
C GLY A 280 17.48 20.13 -9.10
N TRP A 281 17.79 18.92 -9.59
CA TRP A 281 16.79 17.90 -9.92
C TRP A 281 16.11 17.35 -8.67
N ALA A 282 16.88 16.90 -7.67
CA ALA A 282 16.33 16.41 -6.41
C ALA A 282 15.42 17.43 -5.71
N PRO A 283 15.84 18.68 -5.47
CA PRO A 283 14.96 19.70 -4.91
C PRO A 283 13.68 19.93 -5.74
N ALA A 284 13.78 19.89 -7.07
CA ALA A 284 12.62 20.08 -7.93
C ALA A 284 11.60 18.95 -7.80
N VAL A 285 12.05 17.70 -7.86
CA VAL A 285 11.19 16.51 -7.72
C VAL A 285 10.52 16.46 -6.34
N LEU A 286 11.27 16.76 -5.27
CA LEU A 286 10.75 16.77 -3.90
C LEU A 286 9.78 17.93 -3.66
N THR A 287 10.04 19.10 -4.25
CA THR A 287 9.14 20.26 -4.10
C THR A 287 7.84 20.09 -4.87
N GLU A 288 7.89 19.50 -6.06
CA GLU A 288 6.69 19.16 -6.82
C GLU A 288 5.94 17.96 -6.23
N GLY A 289 6.54 17.26 -5.25
CA GLY A 289 5.87 16.20 -4.51
C GLY A 289 5.68 14.92 -5.32
N LEU A 290 6.44 14.70 -6.39
CA LEU A 290 6.38 13.44 -7.15
C LEU A 290 6.98 12.28 -6.35
N LEU A 291 8.15 12.54 -5.73
CA LEU A 291 8.78 11.64 -4.77
C LEU A 291 8.84 12.34 -3.40
N THR A 292 8.70 11.54 -2.34
CA THR A 292 8.81 11.99 -0.94
C THR A 292 9.80 11.11 -0.19
N PRO A 293 10.51 11.65 0.81
CA PRO A 293 11.33 10.84 1.70
C PRO A 293 10.49 9.75 2.39
N ALA A 294 11.01 8.53 2.42
CA ALA A 294 10.44 7.41 3.18
C ALA A 294 11.60 6.58 3.74
N GLY A 295 11.62 6.40 5.06
CA GLY A 295 12.68 5.71 5.78
C GLY A 295 14.06 6.27 5.45
N THR A 296 14.92 5.43 4.89
CA THR A 296 16.28 5.77 4.44
C THR A 296 16.37 6.20 2.98
N GLY A 297 15.27 6.12 2.23
CA GLY A 297 15.18 6.37 0.80
C GLY A 297 14.06 7.33 0.41
N TYR A 298 13.49 7.08 -0.76
CA TYR A 298 12.44 7.88 -1.37
C TYR A 298 11.40 6.99 -2.03
N ARG A 299 10.15 7.43 -2.03
CA ARG A 299 9.06 6.74 -2.71
C ARG A 299 8.18 7.72 -3.47
N PHE A 300 7.37 7.21 -4.37
CA PHE A 300 6.30 7.99 -4.98
C PHE A 300 5.30 8.45 -3.92
N ALA A 301 4.86 9.71 -4.03
CA ALA A 301 3.97 10.30 -3.04
C ALA A 301 2.60 9.62 -3.00
N HIS A 302 2.11 9.18 -4.16
CA HIS A 302 0.84 8.49 -4.33
C HIS A 302 1.06 7.03 -4.65
N GLU A 303 0.62 6.17 -3.75
CA GLU A 303 0.76 4.72 -3.83
C GLU A 303 0.13 4.12 -5.09
N GLU A 304 -1.12 4.48 -5.43
CA GLU A 304 -1.80 3.90 -6.60
C GLU A 304 -1.15 4.35 -7.92
N PHE A 305 -0.74 5.61 -7.99
CA PHE A 305 0.02 6.14 -9.11
C PHE A 305 1.37 5.42 -9.26
N ALA A 306 2.04 5.12 -8.14
CA ALA A 306 3.25 4.33 -8.12
C ALA A 306 3.00 2.92 -8.65
N ASP A 307 1.94 2.26 -8.17
CA ASP A 307 1.58 0.90 -8.56
C ASP A 307 1.29 0.82 -10.07
N TRP A 308 0.57 1.81 -10.61
CA TRP A 308 0.33 1.94 -12.05
C TRP A 308 1.63 2.09 -12.85
N LEU A 309 2.48 3.07 -12.49
CA LEU A 309 3.71 3.37 -13.21
C LEU A 309 4.75 2.23 -13.11
N GLN A 310 4.81 1.56 -11.96
CA GLN A 310 5.67 0.41 -11.75
C GLN A 310 5.16 -0.81 -12.52
N GLY A 311 3.84 -1.01 -12.58
CA GLY A 311 3.23 -2.08 -13.35
C GLY A 311 3.58 -2.05 -14.84
N GLU A 312 3.82 -0.86 -15.41
CA GLU A 312 4.29 -0.72 -16.80
C GLU A 312 5.65 -1.37 -17.08
N HIS A 313 6.50 -1.51 -16.05
CA HIS A 313 7.86 -2.03 -16.17
C HIS A 313 8.03 -3.45 -15.66
N LEU A 314 6.98 -4.04 -15.10
CA LEU A 314 7.03 -5.37 -14.49
C LEU A 314 7.04 -6.47 -15.55
N ASP A 315 7.97 -7.42 -15.42
CA ASP A 315 7.91 -8.69 -16.15
C ASP A 315 6.85 -9.59 -15.49
N VAL A 316 5.65 -9.62 -16.07
CA VAL A 316 4.51 -10.39 -15.57
C VAL A 316 4.85 -11.88 -15.46
N ASP A 317 5.44 -12.48 -16.50
CA ASP A 317 5.69 -13.92 -16.51
C ASP A 317 6.79 -14.29 -15.49
N GLY A 318 7.83 -13.46 -15.36
CA GLY A 318 8.86 -13.59 -14.32
C GLY A 318 8.29 -13.44 -12.90
N ALA A 319 7.39 -12.48 -12.68
CA ALA A 319 6.71 -12.27 -11.40
C ALA A 319 5.81 -13.45 -11.04
N LEU A 320 4.94 -13.91 -11.94
CA LEU A 320 4.04 -15.05 -11.69
C LEU A 320 4.82 -16.34 -11.45
N ARG A 321 5.94 -16.57 -12.16
CA ARG A 321 6.83 -17.71 -11.88
C ARG A 321 7.37 -17.66 -10.46
N THR A 322 7.87 -16.50 -10.03
CA THR A 322 8.49 -16.31 -8.72
C THR A 322 7.48 -16.44 -7.58
N LEU A 323 6.31 -15.82 -7.74
CA LEU A 323 5.28 -15.74 -6.70
C LEU A 323 4.47 -17.03 -6.58
N VAL A 324 4.18 -17.70 -7.70
CA VAL A 324 3.18 -18.79 -7.74
C VAL A 324 3.71 -20.05 -8.42
N HIS A 325 4.12 -19.98 -9.70
CA HIS A 325 4.27 -21.21 -10.50
C HIS A 325 5.42 -22.13 -10.05
N ARG A 326 6.56 -21.57 -9.61
CA ARG A 326 7.70 -22.36 -9.12
C ARG A 326 7.31 -23.34 -8.00
N TRP A 327 6.39 -22.90 -7.13
CA TRP A 327 5.94 -23.67 -5.97
C TRP A 327 5.02 -24.82 -6.38
N CYS A 328 4.32 -24.69 -7.51
CA CYS A 328 3.52 -25.77 -8.10
C CYS A 328 4.37 -26.80 -8.83
N GLU A 329 5.53 -26.39 -9.33
CA GLU A 329 6.44 -27.22 -10.13
C GLU A 329 7.45 -27.99 -9.26
N GLY A 330 7.41 -27.81 -7.93
CA GLY A 330 8.36 -28.43 -7.01
C GLY A 330 9.77 -27.86 -7.13
N GLU A 331 9.93 -26.73 -7.82
CA GLU A 331 11.17 -25.96 -7.80
C GLU A 331 11.33 -25.43 -6.37
N GLY A 332 12.37 -25.88 -5.67
CA GLY A 332 12.63 -25.51 -4.28
C GLY A 332 12.66 -24.00 -4.04
N PRO A 333 12.74 -23.56 -2.76
CA PRO A 333 12.80 -22.14 -2.44
C PRO A 333 13.92 -21.49 -3.25
N GLY A 334 13.57 -20.45 -4.00
CA GLY A 334 14.54 -19.65 -4.73
C GLY A 334 15.44 -18.89 -3.77
N ASP A 335 16.15 -17.89 -4.30
CA ASP A 335 16.84 -16.96 -3.43
C ASP A 335 15.84 -16.36 -2.41
N PRO A 336 16.00 -16.63 -1.10
CA PRO A 336 15.07 -16.14 -0.07
C PRO A 336 15.05 -14.61 0.04
N THR A 337 16.00 -13.92 -0.61
CA THR A 337 16.01 -12.45 -0.73
C THR A 337 14.97 -11.92 -1.73
N VAL A 338 14.38 -12.78 -2.55
CA VAL A 338 13.34 -12.43 -3.55
C VAL A 338 11.96 -12.88 -3.06
N ARG A 339 11.53 -12.41 -1.89
CA ARG A 339 10.12 -12.48 -1.49
C ARG A 339 9.53 -11.09 -1.56
N LEU A 340 8.57 -10.92 -2.46
CA LEU A 340 7.81 -9.67 -2.56
C LEU A 340 6.80 -9.61 -1.41
N PRO A 341 6.82 -8.53 -0.59
CA PRO A 341 5.80 -8.33 0.42
C PRO A 341 4.40 -8.27 -0.20
N ARG A 342 3.38 -8.82 0.50
CA ARG A 342 1.99 -8.87 0.03
C ARG A 342 1.39 -7.52 -0.33
N HIS A 343 1.80 -6.46 0.38
CA HIS A 343 1.37 -5.09 0.11
C HIS A 343 1.83 -4.57 -1.28
N ARG A 344 2.78 -5.26 -1.94
CA ARG A 344 3.27 -4.99 -3.31
C ARG A 344 2.44 -5.71 -4.39
N ILE A 345 1.20 -6.09 -4.08
CA ILE A 345 0.29 -6.67 -5.07
C ILE A 345 -0.12 -5.69 -6.17
N GLY A 346 -0.17 -4.39 -5.86
CA GLY A 346 -0.60 -3.32 -6.77
C GLY A 346 0.11 -3.33 -8.14
N PRO A 347 1.46 -3.25 -8.22
CA PRO A 347 2.18 -3.29 -9.49
C PRO A 347 1.91 -4.55 -10.31
N VAL A 348 1.72 -5.70 -9.65
CA VAL A 348 1.43 -6.98 -10.33
C VAL A 348 0.02 -6.97 -10.94
N VAL A 349 -0.96 -6.47 -10.20
CA VAL A 349 -2.33 -6.27 -10.70
C VAL A 349 -2.33 -5.30 -11.88
N GLN A 350 -1.63 -4.16 -11.76
CA GLN A 350 -1.55 -3.16 -12.83
C GLN A 350 -0.87 -3.71 -14.08
N ALA A 351 0.18 -4.52 -13.93
CA ALA A 351 0.84 -5.18 -15.06
C ALA A 351 -0.07 -6.20 -15.76
N LEU A 352 -0.89 -6.96 -15.03
CA LEU A 352 -1.88 -7.89 -15.60
C LEU A 352 -3.00 -7.14 -16.33
N LEU A 353 -3.50 -6.04 -15.77
CA LEU A 353 -4.50 -5.19 -16.43
C LEU A 353 -3.93 -4.57 -17.72
N LEU A 354 -2.68 -4.09 -17.67
CA LEU A 354 -1.97 -3.57 -18.84
C LEU A 354 -1.76 -4.64 -19.93
N LEU A 355 -1.42 -5.88 -19.54
CA LEU A 355 -1.31 -7.01 -20.45
C LEU A 355 -2.63 -7.25 -21.21
N GLY A 356 -3.76 -7.23 -20.49
CA GLY A 356 -5.08 -7.38 -21.10
C GLY A 356 -5.41 -6.27 -22.10
N ARG A 357 -4.99 -5.02 -21.82
CA ARG A 357 -5.18 -3.89 -22.74
C ARG A 357 -4.29 -3.96 -23.98
N GLN A 358 -3.01 -4.30 -23.81
CA GLN A 358 -2.03 -4.28 -24.89
C GLN A 358 -2.11 -5.52 -25.79
N ARG A 359 -2.39 -6.70 -25.21
CA ARG A 359 -2.39 -7.99 -25.93
C ARG A 359 -3.77 -8.63 -26.03
N GLY A 360 -4.79 -8.01 -25.45
CA GLY A 360 -6.18 -8.46 -25.51
C GLY A 360 -6.58 -9.43 -24.41
N PRO A 361 -7.89 -9.67 -24.23
CA PRO A 361 -8.45 -10.48 -23.15
C PRO A 361 -8.07 -11.96 -23.21
N ALA A 362 -7.70 -12.47 -24.39
CA ALA A 362 -7.28 -13.87 -24.56
C ALA A 362 -5.96 -14.17 -23.81
N GLU A 363 -4.99 -13.25 -23.89
CA GLU A 363 -3.69 -13.39 -23.24
C GLU A 363 -3.82 -13.29 -21.72
N LEU A 364 -4.57 -12.28 -21.24
CA LEU A 364 -4.90 -12.14 -19.82
C LEU A 364 -5.66 -13.36 -19.30
N GLY A 365 -6.67 -13.81 -20.03
CA GLY A 365 -7.45 -15.00 -19.68
C GLY A 365 -6.61 -16.27 -19.61
N SER A 366 -5.52 -16.39 -20.39
CA SER A 366 -4.59 -17.52 -20.26
C SER A 366 -3.89 -17.52 -18.90
N ARG A 367 -3.30 -16.38 -18.51
CA ARG A 367 -2.59 -16.24 -17.22
C ARG A 367 -3.53 -16.46 -16.03
N LEU A 368 -4.75 -15.93 -16.10
CA LEU A 368 -5.75 -16.15 -15.05
C LEU A 368 -6.18 -17.63 -14.94
N ARG A 369 -6.32 -18.36 -16.06
CA ARG A 369 -6.56 -19.81 -16.01
C ARG A 369 -5.39 -20.58 -15.42
N GLU A 370 -4.16 -20.21 -15.78
CA GLU A 370 -2.94 -20.80 -15.23
C GLU A 370 -2.81 -20.55 -13.72
N LEU A 371 -3.19 -19.35 -13.25
CA LEU A 371 -3.27 -19.02 -11.83
C LEU A 371 -4.35 -19.84 -11.10
N ALA A 372 -5.54 -20.00 -11.69
CA ALA A 372 -6.59 -20.84 -11.11
C ALA A 372 -6.16 -22.32 -11.00
N ASP A 373 -5.42 -22.82 -11.99
CA ASP A 373 -4.85 -24.16 -12.00
C ASP A 373 -3.66 -24.32 -11.04
N ALA A 374 -2.87 -23.27 -10.84
CA ALA A 374 -1.83 -23.24 -9.82
C ALA A 374 -2.44 -23.27 -8.41
N LEU A 375 -3.49 -22.48 -8.17
CA LEU A 375 -4.18 -22.45 -6.87
C LEU A 375 -4.76 -23.83 -6.49
N ASP A 376 -5.33 -24.56 -7.43
CA ASP A 376 -5.83 -25.94 -7.18
C ASP A 376 -4.68 -26.91 -6.86
N ARG A 377 -3.52 -26.77 -7.53
CA ARG A 377 -2.33 -27.60 -7.31
C ARG A 377 -1.65 -27.34 -5.96
N LEU A 378 -1.64 -26.09 -5.50
CA LEU A 378 -1.07 -25.72 -4.19
C LEU A 378 -1.84 -26.38 -3.02
N GLY A 379 -3.08 -26.83 -3.24
CA GLY A 379 -3.88 -27.51 -2.21
C GLY A 379 -4.27 -26.60 -1.04
N PRO A 380 -4.96 -27.14 -0.01
CA PRO A 380 -5.42 -26.36 1.13
C PRO A 380 -4.25 -26.05 2.08
N GLU A 381 -4.43 -25.04 2.93
CA GLU A 381 -3.64 -24.95 4.15
C GLU A 381 -3.83 -26.22 4.99
N PRO A 382 -2.76 -26.83 5.54
CA PRO A 382 -2.92 -27.97 6.42
C PRO A 382 -3.76 -27.59 7.65
N PRO A 383 -4.72 -28.43 8.08
CA PRO A 383 -5.54 -28.16 9.24
C PRO A 383 -4.65 -28.06 10.50
N GLY A 384 -4.47 -26.84 11.01
CA GLY A 384 -3.61 -26.56 12.18
C GLY A 384 -2.77 -25.29 12.10
N ALA A 385 -2.73 -24.57 10.98
CA ALA A 385 -1.96 -23.31 10.83
C ALA A 385 -2.53 -22.10 11.60
N ARG A 386 -3.55 -22.28 12.44
CA ARG A 386 -4.02 -21.25 13.36
C ARG A 386 -3.27 -21.41 14.69
N VAL A 387 -2.43 -20.40 14.97
CA VAL A 387 -1.59 -20.17 16.16
C VAL A 387 -0.21 -20.85 16.10
N PRO A 388 0.89 -20.08 15.93
CA PRO A 388 2.20 -20.55 16.37
C PRO A 388 2.13 -20.70 17.90
N GLN A 389 1.96 -21.94 18.39
CA GLN A 389 2.14 -22.20 19.81
C GLN A 389 3.57 -21.77 20.19
N ALA A 390 3.65 -20.98 21.27
CA ALA A 390 4.88 -20.48 21.84
C ALA A 390 6.02 -21.52 21.77
N ARG A 391 7.14 -21.12 21.15
CA ARG A 391 8.34 -21.94 20.96
C ARG A 391 8.69 -22.67 22.26
N ARG A 392 8.88 -23.98 22.17
CA ARG A 392 9.80 -24.68 23.07
C ARG A 392 11.11 -24.89 22.33
N GLU A 393 12.18 -24.45 22.97
CA GLU A 393 13.56 -24.60 22.55
C GLU A 393 13.93 -26.08 22.37
N ALA A 394 14.90 -26.31 21.48
CA ALA A 394 15.58 -27.56 21.13
C ALA A 394 14.89 -28.46 20.08
N ASP A 395 15.08 -28.12 18.80
CA ASP A 395 15.95 -28.94 17.92
C ASP A 395 16.34 -28.15 16.66
N ALA A 396 17.63 -28.10 16.40
CA ALA A 396 18.23 -27.41 15.27
C ALA A 396 18.48 -28.42 14.15
N ASP A 397 17.46 -28.66 13.31
CA ASP A 397 17.60 -29.14 11.93
C ASP A 397 16.20 -29.23 11.30
N GLU A 398 15.65 -28.15 10.72
CA GLU A 398 14.52 -28.26 9.79
C GLU A 398 14.43 -27.10 8.78
N PRO A 399 14.66 -27.34 7.48
CA PRO A 399 14.26 -26.44 6.40
C PRO A 399 12.73 -26.44 6.12
N ALA A 400 11.96 -27.31 6.79
CA ALA A 400 10.53 -27.54 6.53
C ALA A 400 9.62 -26.35 6.92
N ALA A 401 9.94 -25.64 8.01
CA ALA A 401 9.14 -24.49 8.47
C ALA A 401 9.16 -23.32 7.47
N GLY A 402 10.25 -23.14 6.71
CA GLY A 402 10.39 -22.09 5.70
C GLY A 402 9.60 -22.35 4.42
N THR A 403 9.36 -23.63 4.08
CA THR A 403 8.61 -24.06 2.89
C THR A 403 7.11 -23.92 3.09
N GLY A 404 6.57 -24.26 4.28
CA GLY A 404 5.14 -24.11 4.58
C GLY A 404 4.65 -22.66 4.43
N ALA A 405 5.33 -21.71 5.09
CA ALA A 405 5.01 -20.30 4.99
C ALA A 405 5.15 -19.75 3.55
N ALA A 406 6.01 -20.33 2.73
CA ALA A 406 6.15 -19.93 1.32
C ALA A 406 5.01 -20.43 0.45
N LEU A 407 4.50 -21.64 0.71
CA LEU A 407 3.33 -22.19 0.04
C LEU A 407 2.07 -21.39 0.40
N ASP A 408 1.92 -20.99 1.67
CA ASP A 408 0.82 -20.11 2.11
C ASP A 408 0.88 -18.75 1.42
N ASP A 409 2.09 -18.21 1.23
CA ASP A 409 2.28 -16.98 0.48
C ASP A 409 1.92 -17.14 -1.01
N ALA A 410 2.36 -18.22 -1.65
CA ALA A 410 2.02 -18.51 -3.05
C ALA A 410 0.51 -18.67 -3.27
N ARG A 411 -0.19 -19.32 -2.32
CA ARG A 411 -1.66 -19.44 -2.33
C ARG A 411 -2.32 -18.07 -2.21
N TRP A 412 -1.85 -17.26 -1.26
CA TRP A 412 -2.35 -15.90 -1.05
C TRP A 412 -2.18 -15.06 -2.33
N TRP A 413 -1.00 -15.10 -2.96
CA TRP A 413 -0.75 -14.39 -4.22
C TRP A 413 -1.68 -14.85 -5.34
N ALA A 414 -1.82 -16.15 -5.54
CA ALA A 414 -2.68 -16.68 -6.59
C ALA A 414 -4.16 -16.29 -6.40
N SER A 415 -4.71 -16.40 -5.18
CA SER A 415 -6.11 -16.04 -4.90
C SER A 415 -6.36 -14.54 -5.03
N HIS A 416 -5.47 -13.70 -4.49
CA HIS A 416 -5.64 -12.25 -4.52
C HIS A 416 -5.43 -11.70 -5.93
N LEU A 417 -4.43 -12.15 -6.69
CA LEU A 417 -4.26 -11.72 -8.08
C LEU A 417 -5.48 -12.05 -8.94
N LEU A 418 -6.08 -13.24 -8.74
CA LEU A 418 -7.33 -13.61 -9.42
C LEU A 418 -8.47 -12.66 -9.04
N ALA A 419 -8.71 -12.43 -7.74
CA ALA A 419 -9.79 -11.58 -7.28
C ALA A 419 -9.62 -10.13 -7.73
N GLU A 420 -8.45 -9.55 -7.48
CA GLU A 420 -8.13 -8.15 -7.71
C GLU A 420 -8.16 -7.78 -9.21
N VAL A 421 -7.73 -8.69 -10.10
CA VAL A 421 -7.79 -8.46 -11.55
C VAL A 421 -9.21 -8.65 -12.08
N LEU A 422 -9.90 -9.73 -11.70
CA LEU A 422 -11.25 -10.01 -12.20
C LEU A 422 -12.26 -8.93 -11.78
N LEU A 423 -12.10 -8.32 -10.60
CA LEU A 423 -12.95 -7.23 -10.12
C LEU A 423 -12.66 -5.87 -10.79
N ARG A 424 -11.53 -5.72 -11.49
CA ARG A 424 -11.10 -4.45 -12.10
C ARG A 424 -11.14 -4.45 -13.62
N VAL A 425 -11.45 -5.57 -14.26
CA VAL A 425 -11.67 -5.57 -15.71
C VAL A 425 -13.02 -4.91 -16.06
N PRO A 426 -13.08 -4.09 -17.11
CA PRO A 426 -14.32 -3.39 -17.48
C PRO A 426 -15.38 -4.31 -18.09
N ASP A 427 -14.96 -5.45 -18.67
CA ASP A 427 -15.85 -6.44 -19.29
C ASP A 427 -15.45 -7.86 -18.88
N ALA A 428 -16.18 -8.42 -17.93
CA ALA A 428 -16.00 -9.78 -17.44
C ALA A 428 -16.39 -10.86 -18.47
N GLU A 429 -17.22 -10.55 -19.47
CA GLU A 429 -17.61 -11.52 -20.51
C GLU A 429 -16.39 -11.97 -21.32
N SER A 430 -15.48 -11.03 -21.60
CA SER A 430 -14.22 -11.30 -22.27
C SER A 430 -13.32 -12.31 -21.53
N LEU A 431 -13.55 -12.49 -20.22
CA LEU A 431 -12.81 -13.41 -19.35
C LEU A 431 -13.64 -14.61 -18.88
N ARG A 432 -14.78 -14.90 -19.53
CA ARG A 432 -15.68 -16.03 -19.20
C ARG A 432 -14.93 -17.36 -19.03
N GLY A 433 -13.96 -17.66 -19.89
CA GLY A 433 -13.18 -18.90 -19.79
C GLY A 433 -12.34 -19.00 -18.52
N ALA A 434 -11.84 -17.89 -17.98
CA ALA A 434 -11.13 -17.87 -16.71
C ALA A 434 -12.09 -18.00 -15.52
N LEU A 435 -13.23 -17.30 -15.58
CA LEU A 435 -14.29 -17.40 -14.56
C LEU A 435 -14.87 -18.81 -14.45
N CYS A 436 -15.20 -19.45 -15.59
CA CYS A 436 -15.65 -20.84 -15.60
C CYS A 436 -14.58 -21.78 -15.01
N ARG A 437 -13.31 -21.58 -15.36
CA ARG A 437 -12.22 -22.41 -14.83
C ARG A 437 -12.09 -22.27 -13.32
N LEU A 438 -12.18 -21.05 -12.79
CA LEU A 438 -12.17 -20.78 -11.35
C LEU A 438 -13.37 -21.44 -10.65
N ALA A 439 -14.57 -21.28 -11.20
CA ALA A 439 -15.78 -21.91 -10.68
C ALA A 439 -15.66 -23.45 -10.67
N ASP A 440 -15.13 -24.04 -11.74
CA ASP A 440 -14.87 -25.49 -11.82
C ASP A 440 -13.93 -25.95 -10.71
N ARG A 441 -12.87 -25.18 -10.41
CA ARG A 441 -11.94 -25.51 -9.31
C ARG A 441 -12.61 -25.42 -7.95
N ILE A 442 -13.42 -24.39 -7.70
CA ILE A 442 -14.17 -24.24 -6.45
C ILE A 442 -15.14 -25.41 -6.25
N VAL A 443 -15.86 -25.82 -7.29
CA VAL A 443 -16.79 -26.95 -7.23
C VAL A 443 -16.05 -28.27 -6.99
N GLN A 444 -14.98 -28.53 -7.75
CA GLN A 444 -14.13 -29.72 -7.56
C GLN A 444 -13.59 -29.80 -6.14
N ARG A 445 -13.18 -28.66 -5.57
CA ARG A 445 -12.70 -28.54 -4.20
C ARG A 445 -13.79 -28.87 -3.18
N SER A 446 -14.96 -28.24 -3.31
CA SER A 446 -16.10 -28.46 -2.42
C SER A 446 -16.54 -29.93 -2.36
N VAL A 447 -16.49 -30.63 -3.50
CA VAL A 447 -16.78 -32.06 -3.58
C VAL A 447 -15.71 -32.91 -2.89
N ARG A 448 -14.43 -32.55 -3.01
CA ARG A 448 -13.32 -33.27 -2.36
C ARG A 448 -13.31 -33.11 -0.84
N ASP A 449 -13.66 -31.94 -0.32
CA ASP A 449 -13.53 -31.58 1.10
C ASP A 449 -14.88 -31.61 1.86
N GLU A 450 -15.86 -32.37 1.34
CA GLU A 450 -17.18 -32.62 1.96
C GLU A 450 -17.98 -31.35 2.33
N GLY A 451 -17.83 -30.27 1.55
CA GLY A 451 -18.69 -29.09 1.63
C GLY A 451 -17.96 -27.74 1.55
N PRO A 452 -18.73 -26.63 1.45
CA PRO A 452 -18.18 -25.29 1.22
C PRO A 452 -17.43 -24.71 2.43
N GLN A 453 -17.48 -25.37 3.59
CA GLN A 453 -16.91 -24.90 4.85
C GLN A 453 -15.38 -25.07 4.88
N HIS A 454 -14.83 -25.87 3.97
CA HIS A 454 -13.40 -26.19 3.86
C HIS A 454 -12.76 -25.61 2.59
N LEU A 455 -13.36 -24.59 1.99
CA LEU A 455 -12.85 -23.97 0.76
C LEU A 455 -11.49 -23.27 0.92
N GLY A 456 -11.04 -23.02 2.17
CA GLY A 456 -9.74 -22.41 2.45
C GLY A 456 -9.55 -21.10 1.68
N VAL A 457 -8.50 -21.04 0.87
CA VAL A 457 -8.13 -19.89 0.02
C VAL A 457 -9.21 -19.51 -1.02
N TYR A 458 -10.13 -20.43 -1.33
CA TYR A 458 -11.28 -20.13 -2.20
C TYR A 458 -12.42 -19.40 -1.49
N ALA A 459 -12.38 -19.25 -0.16
CA ALA A 459 -13.39 -18.49 0.59
C ALA A 459 -13.45 -17.00 0.16
N LEU A 460 -12.38 -16.49 -0.47
CA LEU A 460 -12.34 -15.16 -1.08
C LEU A 460 -13.40 -15.00 -2.19
N PHE A 461 -13.77 -16.08 -2.89
CA PHE A 461 -14.69 -16.06 -4.03
C PHE A 461 -16.15 -16.39 -3.64
N GLY A 462 -16.64 -15.72 -2.60
CA GLY A 462 -18.02 -15.85 -2.11
C GLY A 462 -19.07 -15.21 -3.05
N PRO A 463 -20.38 -15.24 -2.70
CA PRO A 463 -21.44 -14.69 -3.54
C PRO A 463 -21.21 -13.25 -3.99
N TRP A 464 -20.69 -12.41 -3.09
CA TRP A 464 -20.36 -11.01 -3.36
C TRP A 464 -19.39 -10.81 -4.53
N PHE A 465 -18.49 -11.78 -4.78
CA PHE A 465 -17.51 -11.71 -5.86
C PHE A 465 -18.17 -11.93 -7.22
N TRP A 466 -19.16 -12.83 -7.30
CA TRP A 466 -19.87 -13.16 -8.53
C TRP A 466 -21.03 -12.22 -8.85
N GLU A 467 -21.48 -11.44 -7.87
CA GLU A 467 -22.51 -10.40 -8.04
C GLU A 467 -21.95 -9.09 -8.62
N ARG A 468 -20.63 -8.89 -8.55
CA ARG A 468 -19.91 -7.76 -9.15
C ARG A 468 -19.46 -8.12 -10.56
#